data_AF-A0A6F9CDE4-F1
#
_entry.id   AF-A0A6F9CDE4-F1
#
_cell.length_a   1.000
_cell.length_b   1.000
_cell.length_c   1.000
_cell.angle_alpha   90.00
_cell.angle_beta   90.00
_cell.angle_gamma   90.00
#
_symmetry.space_group_name_H-M   'P 1'
#
loop_
_entity.id
_entity.type
_entity.pdbx_description
1 polymer ?
#
loop_
_entity_poly.entity_id
_entity_poly.type
_entity_poly.pdbx_seq_one_letter_code
_entity_poly.pdbx_strand_id
1 'polypeptide(L)'
;VKVVKFSYMWTINNFSFCREEMGEVLKSSTFSSGPNDKMKWCLRVNPKGLDDESKDYLSLYLLLVSCPKSEVRAKFKFSLLNTKREETKAMESQRAYRFVQGKDWGFK
;
A
#
# COMPACT_ATOMS: atom_id res chain seq x y z
N VAL A 1 -13.10 -14.68 14.97
CA VAL A 1 -13.06 -13.37 14.28
C VAL A 1 -13.18 -13.61 12.79
N LYS A 2 -14.12 -12.95 12.09
CA LYS A 2 -14.23 -13.06 10.62
C LYS A 2 -13.13 -12.23 9.97
N VAL A 3 -12.32 -12.85 9.13
CA VAL A 3 -11.26 -12.18 8.36
C VAL A 3 -11.69 -12.16 6.89
N VAL A 4 -11.67 -10.98 6.28
CA VAL A 4 -11.88 -10.81 4.85
C VAL A 4 -10.50 -10.70 4.20
N LYS A 5 -10.21 -11.55 3.21
CA LYS A 5 -8.96 -11.52 2.45
C LYS A 5 -9.27 -11.06 1.03
N PHE A 6 -8.47 -10.13 0.53
CA PHE A 6 -8.52 -9.68 -0.85
C PHE A 6 -7.13 -9.16 -1.27
N SER A 7 -6.89 -9.08 -2.57
CA SER A 7 -5.64 -8.60 -3.16
C SER A 7 -5.93 -7.46 -4.12
N TYR A 8 -4.97 -6.56 -4.27
CA TYR A 8 -5.01 -5.46 -5.24
C TYR A 8 -3.68 -5.42 -5.99
N MET A 9 -3.74 -5.22 -7.29
CA MET A 9 -2.57 -5.11 -8.17
C MET A 9 -2.55 -3.72 -8.77
N TRP A 10 -1.38 -3.07 -8.71
CA TRP A 10 -1.16 -1.75 -9.28
C TRP A 10 0.08 -1.77 -10.16
N THR A 11 -0.08 -1.35 -11.42
CA THR A 11 1.02 -1.18 -12.35
C THR A 11 1.35 0.32 -12.44
N ILE A 12 2.61 0.67 -12.14
CA ILE A 12 3.16 1.99 -12.43
C ILE A 12 3.93 1.89 -13.75
N ASN A 13 3.36 2.47 -14.80
CA ASN A 13 4.00 2.49 -16.11
C ASN A 13 5.16 3.48 -16.11
N ASN A 14 6.21 3.19 -16.89
CA ASN A 14 7.37 4.06 -17.06
C ASN A 14 8.01 4.45 -15.71
N PHE A 15 8.14 3.52 -14.77
CA PHE A 15 8.60 3.79 -13.39
C PHE A 15 9.97 4.51 -13.34
N SER A 16 10.90 4.20 -14.24
CA SER A 16 12.19 4.89 -14.33
C SER A 16 12.10 6.36 -14.75
N PHE A 17 10.95 6.80 -15.25
CA PHE A 17 10.67 8.19 -15.64
C PHE A 17 9.87 8.95 -14.58
N CYS A 18 9.60 8.34 -13.41
CA CYS A 18 9.01 9.05 -12.28
C CYS A 18 9.89 10.25 -11.89
N ARG A 19 9.25 11.41 -11.76
CA ARG A 19 9.92 12.68 -11.42
C ARG A 19 9.77 13.03 -9.95
N GLU A 20 9.03 12.24 -9.20
CA GLU A 20 8.84 12.40 -7.76
C GLU A 20 10.19 12.49 -7.06
N GLU A 21 10.39 13.56 -6.31
CA GLU A 21 11.53 13.74 -5.42
C GLU A 21 11.30 13.03 -4.07
N MET A 22 12.35 12.98 -3.25
CA MET A 22 12.26 12.39 -1.91
C MET A 22 11.09 12.98 -1.13
N GLY A 23 10.29 12.12 -0.49
CA GLY A 23 9.07 12.52 0.22
C GLY A 23 7.84 12.74 -0.66
N GLU A 24 7.99 12.94 -1.98
CA GLU A 24 6.87 13.01 -2.92
C GLU A 24 6.26 11.64 -3.17
N VAL A 25 4.95 11.60 -3.41
CA VAL A 25 4.16 10.37 -3.32
C VAL A 25 3.28 10.13 -4.55
N LEU A 26 3.39 8.92 -5.10
CA LEU A 26 2.42 8.36 -6.02
C LEU A 26 1.30 7.67 -5.25
N LYS A 27 0.05 7.87 -5.68
CA LYS A 27 -1.12 7.20 -5.11
C LYS A 27 -1.80 6.33 -6.15
N SER A 28 -2.16 5.10 -5.76
CA SER A 28 -3.01 4.25 -6.59
C SER A 28 -4.45 4.78 -6.63
N SER A 29 -5.24 4.25 -7.56
CA SER A 29 -6.69 4.31 -7.43
C SER A 29 -7.16 3.65 -6.14
N THR A 30 -8.30 4.09 -5.65
CA THR A 30 -8.95 3.50 -4.48
C THR A 30 -9.48 2.09 -4.80
N PHE A 31 -9.36 1.17 -3.85
CA PHE A 31 -9.87 -0.20 -3.95
C PHE A 31 -10.57 -0.65 -2.67
N SER A 32 -11.36 -1.72 -2.75
CA SER A 32 -12.14 -2.29 -1.65
C SER A 32 -12.26 -3.81 -1.81
N SER A 33 -12.70 -4.54 -0.78
CA SER A 33 -12.78 -6.00 -0.86
C SER A 33 -13.90 -6.50 -1.78
N GLY A 34 -14.80 -5.62 -2.18
CA GLY A 34 -15.86 -5.87 -3.14
C GLY A 34 -16.55 -4.57 -3.57
N PRO A 35 -17.47 -4.64 -4.56
CA PRO A 35 -18.09 -3.45 -5.16
C PRO A 35 -18.88 -2.58 -4.17
N ASN A 36 -19.58 -3.21 -3.22
CA ASN A 36 -20.45 -2.54 -2.25
C ASN A 36 -19.75 -2.25 -0.91
N ASP A 37 -18.45 -2.54 -0.79
CA ASP A 37 -17.72 -2.29 0.43
C ASP A 37 -17.39 -0.79 0.56
N LYS A 38 -17.81 -0.21 1.69
CA LYS A 38 -17.61 1.21 2.05
C LYS A 38 -16.21 1.47 2.62
N MET A 39 -15.47 0.42 2.97
CA MET A 39 -14.08 0.54 3.38
C MET A 39 -13.20 0.69 2.16
N LYS A 40 -12.50 1.81 2.07
CA LYS A 40 -11.71 2.18 0.91
C LYS A 40 -10.25 2.29 1.28
N TRP A 41 -9.40 1.70 0.45
CA TRP A 41 -7.97 1.63 0.62
C TRP A 41 -7.27 2.20 -0.61
N CYS A 42 -6.04 2.70 -0.46
CA CYS A 42 -5.14 2.92 -1.60
C CYS A 42 -3.69 2.58 -1.21
N LEU A 43 -2.85 2.43 -2.23
CA LEU A 43 -1.40 2.32 -2.05
C LEU A 43 -0.77 3.70 -2.19
N ARG A 44 0.26 3.96 -1.37
CA ARG A 44 1.16 5.11 -1.47
C ARG A 44 2.56 4.62 -1.71
N VAL A 45 3.23 5.16 -2.72
CA VAL A 45 4.62 4.86 -3.05
C VAL A 45 5.42 6.14 -3.07
N ASN A 46 6.56 6.15 -2.38
CA ASN A 46 7.58 7.17 -2.50
C ASN A 46 8.74 6.55 -3.30
N PRO A 47 8.87 6.84 -4.61
CA PRO A 47 9.87 6.18 -5.47
C PRO A 47 11.31 6.41 -5.04
N LYS A 48 11.60 7.56 -4.40
CA LYS A 48 12.93 7.99 -3.93
C LYS A 48 13.00 8.13 -2.40
N GLY A 49 12.30 7.25 -1.68
CA GLY A 49 12.24 7.27 -0.22
C GLY A 49 11.32 8.34 0.36
N LEU A 50 10.93 8.15 1.62
CA LEU A 50 10.11 9.11 2.36
C LEU A 50 10.96 10.21 3.04
N ASP A 51 12.15 9.83 3.48
CA ASP A 51 13.08 10.63 4.29
C ASP A 51 14.53 10.19 4.03
N ASP A 52 15.50 10.89 4.62
CA ASP A 52 16.93 10.61 4.41
C ASP A 52 17.35 9.19 4.79
N GLU A 53 16.66 8.58 5.76
CA GLU A 53 16.92 7.19 6.18
C GLU A 53 16.48 6.18 5.10
N SER A 54 15.51 6.55 4.26
CA SER A 54 14.92 5.71 3.22
C SER A 54 15.25 6.17 1.79
N LYS A 55 16.16 7.14 1.60
CA LYS A 55 16.47 7.75 0.29
C LYS A 55 16.94 6.76 -0.80
N ASP A 56 17.58 5.66 -0.39
CA ASP A 56 18.09 4.62 -1.29
C ASP A 56 17.08 3.48 -1.51
N TYR A 57 15.87 3.63 -0.95
CA TYR A 57 14.80 2.64 -0.98
C TYR A 57 13.51 3.23 -1.54
N LEU A 58 12.65 2.33 -2.00
CA LEU A 58 11.26 2.66 -2.26
C LEU A 58 10.47 2.44 -0.98
N SER A 59 9.74 3.46 -0.53
CA SER A 59 8.79 3.31 0.58
C SER A 59 7.38 3.01 0.04
N LEU A 60 6.69 2.03 0.63
CA LEU A 60 5.37 1.55 0.20
C LEU A 60 4.43 1.37 1.39
N TYR A 61 3.25 1.97 1.29
CA TYR A 61 2.25 1.97 2.36
C TYR A 61 0.85 1.61 1.87
N LEU A 62 0.09 0.96 2.74
CA LEU A 62 -1.35 0.79 2.62
C LEU A 62 -2.02 1.91 3.41
N LEU A 63 -2.84 2.73 2.77
CA LEU A 63 -3.61 3.82 3.39
C LEU A 63 -5.07 3.41 3.51
N LEU A 64 -5.67 3.60 4.69
CA LEU A 64 -7.12 3.55 4.87
C LEU A 64 -7.73 4.90 4.49
N VAL A 65 -8.35 4.98 3.32
CA VAL A 65 -8.92 6.22 2.76
C VAL A 65 -10.26 6.55 3.42
N SER A 66 -11.16 5.57 3.53
CA SER A 66 -12.45 5.75 4.21
C SER A 66 -12.87 4.49 4.95
N CYS A 67 -13.52 4.68 6.10
CA CYS A 67 -14.04 3.58 6.90
C CYS A 67 -15.38 3.98 7.54
N PRO A 68 -16.44 3.17 7.43
CA PRO A 68 -17.70 3.45 8.13
C PRO A 68 -17.61 3.22 9.65
N LYS A 69 -16.52 2.64 10.14
CA LYS A 69 -16.25 2.38 11.55
C LYS A 69 -15.15 3.32 12.05
N SER A 70 -15.04 3.46 13.37
CA SER A 70 -13.96 4.22 14.00
C SER A 70 -12.56 3.67 13.68
N GLU A 71 -12.42 2.35 13.56
CA GLU A 71 -11.16 1.67 13.22
C GLU A 71 -11.36 0.31 12.55
N VAL A 72 -10.28 -0.19 11.95
CA VAL A 72 -10.14 -1.57 11.46
C VAL A 72 -8.74 -2.10 11.78
N ARG A 73 -8.65 -3.39 12.06
CA ARG A 73 -7.37 -4.10 12.17
C ARG A 73 -7.11 -4.92 10.92
N ALA A 74 -5.96 -4.71 10.29
CA ALA A 74 -5.58 -5.43 9.07
C ALA A 74 -4.14 -5.93 9.12
N LYS A 75 -3.92 -7.14 8.60
CA LYS A 75 -2.61 -7.61 8.16
C LYS A 75 -2.50 -7.37 6.65
N PHE A 76 -1.32 -7.06 6.17
CA PHE A 76 -1.05 -6.83 4.75
C PHE A 76 0.29 -7.43 4.34
N LYS A 77 0.41 -7.74 3.06
CA LYS A 77 1.62 -8.21 2.40
C LYS A 77 1.76 -7.45 1.09
N PHE A 78 2.96 -6.97 0.79
CA PHE A 78 3.32 -6.43 -0.50
C PHE A 78 4.29 -7.36 -1.21
N SER A 79 4.23 -7.39 -2.53
CA SER A 79 5.13 -8.14 -3.40
C SER A 79 5.24 -7.41 -4.74
N LEU A 80 6.36 -7.61 -5.42
CA LEU A 80 6.54 -7.22 -6.82
C LEU A 80 6.22 -8.40 -7.71
N LEU A 81 5.46 -8.17 -8.77
CA LEU A 81 5.18 -9.20 -9.77
C LEU A 81 6.21 -9.12 -10.89
N ASN A 82 6.87 -10.24 -11.17
CA ASN A 82 7.78 -10.33 -12.32
C ASN A 82 6.99 -10.45 -13.64
N THR A 83 7.70 -10.57 -14.78
CA THR A 83 7.08 -10.71 -16.11
C THR A 83 6.20 -11.96 -16.27
N LYS A 84 6.40 -12.98 -15.43
CA LYS A 84 5.57 -14.20 -15.36
C LYS A 84 4.41 -14.08 -14.37
N ARG A 85 4.21 -12.92 -13.75
CA ARG A 85 3.24 -12.65 -12.67
C ARG A 85 3.49 -13.44 -11.38
N GLU A 86 4.73 -13.86 -11.16
CA GLU A 86 5.13 -14.50 -9.92
C GLU A 86 5.53 -13.44 -8.89
N GLU A 87 5.18 -13.67 -7.63
CA GLU A 87 5.54 -12.77 -6.53
C GLU A 87 7.04 -12.85 -6.22
N THR A 88 7.67 -11.69 -6.06
CA THR A 88 9.07 -11.52 -5.69
C THR A 88 9.19 -10.41 -4.63
N LYS A 89 10.31 -10.39 -3.89
CA LYS A 89 10.63 -9.34 -2.89
C LYS A 89 9.49 -9.05 -1.90
N ALA A 90 8.82 -10.10 -1.44
CA ALA A 90 7.65 -9.96 -0.58
C ALA A 90 8.03 -9.46 0.83
N MET A 91 7.21 -8.56 1.37
CA MET A 91 7.27 -8.11 2.77
C MET A 91 5.88 -8.14 3.38
N GLU A 92 5.75 -8.65 4.60
CA GLU A 92 4.46 -8.80 5.28
C GLU A 92 4.47 -8.18 6.68
N SER A 93 3.31 -7.64 7.07
CA SER A 93 3.11 -7.13 8.42
C SER A 93 3.18 -8.28 9.42
N GLN A 94 4.07 -8.19 10.42
CA GLN A 94 4.20 -9.21 11.47
C GLN A 94 2.89 -9.43 12.25
N ARG A 95 2.08 -8.38 12.40
CA ARG A 95 0.82 -8.39 13.13
C ARG A 95 -0.25 -7.56 12.43
N ALA A 96 -1.48 -7.69 12.89
CA ALA A 96 -2.55 -6.80 12.44
C ALA A 96 -2.32 -5.40 13.03
N TYR A 97 -2.20 -4.40 12.16
CA TYR A 97 -2.07 -3.01 12.55
C TYR A 97 -3.45 -2.37 12.67
N ARG A 98 -3.57 -1.39 13.57
CA ARG A 98 -4.78 -0.59 13.76
C ARG A 98 -4.77 0.57 12.75
N PHE A 99 -5.78 0.61 11.90
CA PHE A 99 -6.03 1.69 10.97
C PHE A 99 -7.24 2.49 11.44
N VAL A 100 -7.09 3.81 11.40
CA VAL A 100 -8.18 4.78 11.44
C VAL A 100 -8.22 5.50 10.10
N GLN A 101 -9.32 6.17 9.78
CA GLN A 101 -9.43 6.90 8.51
C GLN A 101 -8.27 7.90 8.36
N GLY A 102 -7.57 7.87 7.23
CA GLY A 102 -6.40 8.68 6.94
C GLY A 102 -5.07 8.12 7.46
N LYS A 103 -5.07 6.99 8.18
CA LYS A 103 -3.84 6.34 8.68
C LYS A 103 -3.32 5.30 7.69
N ASP A 104 -2.00 5.27 7.54
CA ASP A 104 -1.28 4.26 6.79
C ASP A 104 -0.32 3.42 7.66
N TRP A 105 0.05 2.27 7.11
CA TRP A 105 1.10 1.39 7.59
C TRP A 105 1.80 0.76 6.40
N GLY A 106 3.12 0.56 6.51
CA GLY A 106 3.93 0.13 5.37
C GLY A 106 5.37 -0.15 5.77
N PHE A 107 6.22 -0.15 4.75
CA PHE A 107 7.67 -0.31 4.89
C PHE A 107 8.34 0.89 4.21
N LYS A 108 9.36 1.43 4.87
CA LYS A 108 10.19 2.50 4.32
C LYS A 108 11.59 1.98 4.04
#